data_AF-A0A1M6AUK6-F1
#
_entry.id   AF-A0A1M6AUK6-F1
#
_cell.length_a   1.000
_cell.length_b   1.000
_cell.length_c   1.000
_cell.angle_alpha   90.00
_cell.angle_beta   90.00
_cell.angle_gamma   90.00
#
_symmetry.space_group_name_H-M   'P 1'
#
loop_
_entity.id
_entity.type
_entity.pdbx_description
1 polymer ?
#
loop_
_entity_poly.entity_id
_entity_poly.type
_entity_poly.pdbx_seq_one_letter_code
_entity_poly.pdbx_strand_id
1 'polypeptide(L)'
;MRNSQRFKFPKTVLFGITTAYLVLIIATYLYYYKEPIIVCAQRMLVAQGIALLFQVFLNYINYHSVNKIVVLATLFISSILLFGAISAFFNLGLMCELYGF
;
A
#
# COMPACT_ATOMS: atom_id res chain seq x y z
N MET A 1 -28.70 11.87 19.09
CA MET A 1 -27.29 12.25 18.89
C MET A 1 -26.57 11.10 18.19
N ARG A 2 -26.24 11.26 16.91
CA ARG A 2 -25.67 10.21 16.05
C ARG A 2 -24.19 10.03 16.42
N ASN A 3 -23.83 8.84 16.88
CA ASN A 3 -22.52 8.45 17.40
C ASN A 3 -21.37 8.79 16.43
N SER A 4 -20.82 10.00 16.56
CA SER A 4 -19.78 10.61 15.71
C SER A 4 -18.42 9.89 15.82
N GLN A 5 -18.22 9.08 16.86
CA GLN A 5 -16.95 8.39 17.10
C GLN A 5 -16.85 6.99 16.50
N ARG A 6 -17.95 6.40 16.00
CA ARG A 6 -18.02 4.97 15.65
C ARG A 6 -17.10 4.52 14.50
N PHE A 7 -16.57 5.46 13.71
CA PHE A 7 -15.71 5.18 12.56
C PHE A 7 -14.37 5.95 12.55
N LYS A 8 -13.97 6.58 13.66
CA LYS A 8 -12.68 7.28 13.72
C LYS A 8 -11.51 6.31 13.58
N PHE A 9 -11.53 5.21 14.33
CA PHE A 9 -10.50 4.18 14.29
C PHE A 9 -10.23 3.62 12.89
N PRO A 10 -11.24 3.11 12.14
CA PRO A 10 -10.98 2.56 10.81
C PRO A 10 -10.47 3.60 9.80
N LYS A 11 -10.89 4.87 9.93
CA LYS A 11 -10.39 5.98 9.10
C LYS A 11 -8.93 6.30 9.41
N THR A 12 -8.56 6.36 10.69
CA THR A 12 -7.17 6.58 11.12
C THR A 12 -6.25 5.45 10.69
N VAL A 13 -6.71 4.20 10.76
CA VAL A 13 -5.94 3.03 10.32
C VAL A 13 -5.68 3.07 8.81
N LEU A 14 -6.68 3.42 7.99
CA LEU A 14 -6.48 3.54 6.53
C LEU A 14 -5.41 4.59 6.21
N PHE A 15 -5.44 5.73 6.91
CA PHE A 15 -4.43 6.77 6.78
C PHE A 15 -3.03 6.24 7.13
N GLY A 16 -2.90 5.53 8.25
CA GLY A 16 -1.65 4.90 8.67
C GLY A 16 -1.12 3.87 7.66
N ILE A 17 -1.99 3.04 7.07
CA ILE A 17 -1.62 2.11 6.01
C ILE A 17 -1.04 2.85 4.80
N THR A 18 -1.63 3.99 4.44
CA THR A 18 -1.20 4.79 3.30
C THR A 18 0.16 5.43 3.55
N THR A 19 0.39 5.92 4.78
CA THR A 19 1.71 6.42 5.22
C THR A 19 2.75 5.30 5.18
N ALA A 20 2.43 4.10 5.66
CA ALA A 20 3.32 2.96 5.58
C ALA A 20 3.67 2.60 4.12
N TYR A 21 2.71 2.73 3.20
CA TYR A 21 2.93 2.53 1.77
C TYR A 21 3.96 3.51 1.18
N LEU A 22 3.88 4.79 1.55
CA LEU A 22 4.87 5.80 1.15
C LEU A 22 6.26 5.49 1.70
N VAL A 23 6.33 5.08 2.97
CA VAL A 23 7.60 4.68 3.60
C VAL A 23 8.21 3.47 2.86
N LEU A 24 7.39 2.49 2.46
CA LEU A 24 7.84 1.34 1.68
C LEU A 24 8.37 1.74 0.30
N ILE A 25 7.74 2.69 -0.39
CA ILE A 25 8.22 3.21 -1.69
C ILE A 25 9.60 3.85 -1.52
N ILE A 26 9.76 4.71 -0.51
CA ILE A 26 11.04 5.38 -0.21
C ILE A 26 12.11 4.33 0.14
N ALA A 27 11.76 3.35 0.98
CA ALA A 27 12.68 2.26 1.32
C ALA A 27 13.07 1.46 0.07
N THR A 28 12.13 1.14 -0.82
CA THR A 28 12.39 0.43 -2.07
C THR A 28 13.43 1.18 -2.92
N TYR A 29 13.26 2.50 -3.04
CA TYR A 29 14.19 3.35 -3.76
C TYR A 29 15.58 3.38 -3.10
N LEU A 30 15.67 3.55 -1.78
CA LEU A 30 16.97 3.64 -1.10
C LEU A 30 17.75 2.31 -1.06
N TYR A 31 17.06 1.18 -0.89
CA TYR A 31 17.69 -0.12 -0.73
C TYR A 31 17.97 -0.83 -2.07
N TYR A 32 17.06 -0.75 -3.05
CA TYR A 32 17.12 -1.57 -4.27
C TYR A 32 17.48 -0.80 -5.54
N TYR A 33 17.55 0.53 -5.53
CA TYR A 33 17.97 1.33 -6.69
C TYR A 33 19.50 1.36 -6.83
N LYS A 34 20.10 0.17 -6.89
CA LYS A 34 21.53 -0.09 -7.09
C LYS A 34 21.69 -1.24 -8.10
N GLU A 35 22.77 -1.26 -8.85
CA GLU A 35 23.10 -2.42 -9.70
C GLU A 35 23.29 -3.68 -8.85
N PRO A 36 22.89 -4.88 -9.32
CA PRO A 36 22.25 -5.23 -10.60
C PRO A 36 20.71 -5.17 -10.61
N ILE A 37 20.09 -4.77 -9.49
CA ILE A 37 18.65 -4.94 -9.22
C ILE A 37 17.80 -3.77 -9.73
N ILE A 38 18.41 -2.78 -10.39
CA ILE A 38 17.80 -1.49 -10.73
C ILE A 38 16.56 -1.62 -11.64
N VAL A 39 16.57 -2.58 -12.56
CA VAL A 39 15.45 -2.81 -13.50
C VAL A 39 14.24 -3.37 -12.76
N CYS A 40 14.45 -4.33 -11.85
CA CYS A 40 13.38 -4.86 -11.00
C CYS A 40 12.86 -3.80 -10.03
N ALA A 41 13.77 -3.02 -9.42
CA ALA A 41 13.40 -1.93 -8.53
C ALA A 41 12.53 -0.89 -9.26
N GLN A 42 12.87 -0.52 -10.49
CA GLN A 42 12.07 0.40 -11.30
C GLN A 42 10.67 -0.15 -11.60
N ARG A 43 10.56 -1.41 -12.02
CA ARG A 43 9.25 -2.05 -12.27
C ARG A 43 8.41 -2.14 -10.99
N MET A 44 9.03 -2.45 -9.87
CA MET A 44 8.35 -2.53 -8.58
C MET A 44 7.88 -1.15 -8.10
N LEU A 45 8.69 -0.10 -8.30
CA LEU A 45 8.29 1.27 -8.01
C LEU A 45 7.09 1.72 -8.86
N VAL A 46 7.03 1.32 -10.13
CA VAL A 46 5.85 1.57 -10.99
C VAL A 46 4.62 0.84 -10.43
N ALA A 47 4.74 -0.45 -10.09
CA ALA A 47 3.64 -1.22 -9.51
C ALA A 47 3.17 -0.65 -8.16
N GLN A 48 4.10 -0.27 -7.28
CA GLN A 48 3.80 0.39 -6.01
C GLN A 48 3.14 1.75 -6.22
N GLY A 49 3.54 2.52 -7.25
CA GLY A 49 2.93 3.79 -7.61
C GLY A 49 1.47 3.64 -8.04
N ILE A 50 1.16 2.64 -8.88
CA ILE A 50 -0.22 2.32 -9.28
C ILE A 50 -1.04 1.89 -8.04
N ALA A 51 -0.47 1.04 -7.20
CA ALA A 51 -1.13 0.61 -5.97
C ALA A 51 -1.39 1.77 -4.99
N LEU A 52 -0.49 2.76 -4.92
CA LEU A 52 -0.68 3.97 -4.14
C LEU A 52 -1.88 4.78 -4.65
N LEU A 53 -2.04 4.94 -5.97
CA LEU A 53 -3.22 5.61 -6.54
C LEU A 53 -4.51 4.88 -6.14
N PHE A 54 -4.49 3.55 -6.18
CA PHE A 54 -5.62 2.73 -5.74
C PHE A 54 -5.91 2.92 -4.23
N GLN A 55 -4.86 2.97 -3.41
CA GLN A 55 -4.95 3.22 -1.97
C GLN A 55 -5.56 4.60 -1.65
N VAL A 56 -5.17 5.65 -2.39
CA VAL A 56 -5.75 7.00 -2.26
C VAL A 56 -7.22 7.01 -2.66
N PHE A 57 -7.59 6.30 -3.73
CA PHE A 57 -8.99 6.17 -4.15
C PHE A 57 -9.84 5.45 -3.09
N LEU A 58 -9.34 4.37 -2.51
CA LEU A 58 -10.00 3.65 -1.41
C LEU A 58 -10.16 4.52 -0.16
N ASN A 59 -9.14 5.33 0.18
CA ASN A 59 -9.22 6.33 1.24
C ASN A 59 -10.33 7.34 1.01
N TYR A 60 -10.44 7.87 -0.21
CA TYR A 60 -11.47 8.84 -0.56
C TYR A 60 -12.88 8.25 -0.38
N ILE A 61 -13.09 7.02 -0.87
CA ILE A 61 -14.36 6.29 -0.69
C ILE A 61 -14.63 6.05 0.79
N ASN A 62 -13.64 5.60 1.58
CA ASN A 62 -13.80 5.37 3.02
C ASN A 62 -14.13 6.66 3.78
N TYR A 63 -13.52 7.78 3.39
CA TYR A 63 -13.75 9.07 4.02
C TYR A 63 -15.19 9.56 3.82
N HIS A 64 -15.72 9.46 2.60
CA HIS A 64 -17.09 9.87 2.26
C HIS A 64 -18.16 8.85 2.67
N SER A 65 -17.79 7.58 2.89
CA SER A 65 -18.75 6.55 3.23
C SER A 65 -19.19 6.59 4.70
N VAL A 66 -20.50 6.43 4.90
CA VAL A 66 -21.13 6.26 6.21
C VAL A 66 -21.49 4.78 6.46
N ASN A 67 -21.40 3.95 5.41
CA ASN A 67 -21.80 2.55 5.46
C ASN A 67 -20.69 1.70 6.07
N LYS A 68 -21.00 1.00 7.17
CA LYS A 68 -20.04 0.16 7.91
C LYS A 68 -19.36 -0.88 7.02
N ILE A 69 -20.11 -1.52 6.13
CA ILE A 69 -19.60 -2.57 5.22
C ILE A 69 -18.56 -1.99 4.27
N VAL A 70 -18.78 -0.79 3.72
CA VAL A 70 -17.86 -0.12 2.81
C VAL A 70 -16.56 0.27 3.53
N VAL A 71 -16.68 0.82 4.73
CA VAL A 71 -15.50 1.18 5.57
C VAL A 71 -14.68 -0.06 5.92
N LEU A 72 -15.32 -1.19 6.23
CA LEU A 72 -14.62 -2.44 6.55
C LEU A 72 -13.98 -3.07 5.30
N ALA A 73 -14.69 -3.08 4.16
CA ALA A 73 -14.20 -3.64 2.91
C ALA A 73 -12.99 -2.86 2.37
N THR A 74 -13.05 -1.52 2.40
CA THR A 74 -11.93 -0.66 1.99
C THR A 74 -10.72 -0.87 2.90
N LEU A 75 -10.93 -1.06 4.22
CA LEU A 75 -9.88 -1.47 5.17
C LEU A 75 -9.26 -2.81 4.81
N PHE A 76 -10.09 -3.81 4.55
CA PHE A 76 -9.64 -5.15 4.21
C PHE A 76 -8.79 -5.14 2.93
N ILE A 77 -9.28 -4.51 1.87
CA ILE A 77 -8.55 -4.37 0.60
C ILE A 77 -7.23 -3.63 0.83
N SER A 78 -7.27 -2.52 1.58
CA SER A 78 -6.09 -1.73 1.95
C SER A 78 -5.04 -2.55 2.71
N SER A 79 -5.46 -3.40 3.65
CA SER A 79 -4.56 -4.27 4.40
C SER A 79 -3.93 -5.36 3.53
N ILE A 80 -4.68 -5.93 2.57
CA ILE A 80 -4.15 -6.92 1.64
C ILE A 80 -3.12 -6.29 0.72
N LEU A 81 -3.39 -5.08 0.19
CA LEU A 81 -2.44 -4.35 -0.65
C LEU A 81 -1.14 -4.05 0.10
N LEU A 82 -1.24 -3.59 1.35
CA LEU A 82 -0.07 -3.38 2.21
C LEU A 82 0.72 -4.67 2.40
N PHE A 83 0.05 -5.77 2.75
CA PHE A 83 0.70 -7.05 2.95
C PHE A 83 1.39 -7.55 1.68
N GLY A 84 0.74 -7.38 0.52
CA GLY A 84 1.33 -7.67 -0.79
C GLY A 84 2.57 -6.83 -1.07
N ALA A 85 2.53 -5.52 -0.77
CA ALA A 85 3.68 -4.63 -0.95
C ALA A 85 4.86 -4.98 -0.04
N ILE A 86 4.59 -5.32 1.23
CA ILE A 86 5.60 -5.78 2.19
C ILE A 86 6.23 -7.08 1.71
N SER A 87 5.41 -8.06 1.32
CA SER A 87 5.88 -9.35 0.80
C SER A 87 6.74 -9.15 -0.45
N ALA A 88 6.30 -8.31 -1.39
CA ALA A 88 7.06 -7.99 -2.59
C ALA A 88 8.38 -7.29 -2.27
N PHE A 89 8.41 -6.41 -1.26
CA PHE A 89 9.63 -5.70 -0.83
C PHE A 89 10.69 -6.70 -0.34
N PHE A 90 10.33 -7.60 0.57
CA PHE A 90 11.27 -8.59 1.09
C PHE A 90 11.67 -9.64 0.06
N ASN A 91 10.74 -10.04 -0.82
CA ASN A 91 11.03 -11.01 -1.88
C ASN A 91 11.66 -10.39 -3.12
N LEU A 92 11.93 -9.08 -3.16
CA LEU A 92 12.36 -8.40 -4.37
C LEU A 92 13.69 -8.94 -4.92
N GLY A 93 14.65 -9.21 -4.04
CA GLY A 93 15.95 -9.78 -4.44
C GLY A 93 15.78 -11.16 -5.07
N LEU A 94 15.01 -12.03 -4.42
CA LEU A 94 14.73 -13.39 -4.91
C LEU A 94 13.92 -13.37 -6.22
N MET A 95 12.91 -12.49 -6.31
CA MET A 95 12.13 -12.29 -7.53
C MET A 95 13.02 -11.77 -8.66
N CYS A 96 13.98 -10.90 -8.38
CA CYS A 96 14.86 -10.39 -9.41
C CYS A 96 15.89 -11.42 -9.88
N GLU A 97 16.38 -12.30 -9.00
CA GLU A 97 17.21 -13.45 -9.39
C GLU A 97 16.42 -14.50 -10.17
N LEU A 98 15.18 -14.81 -9.76
CA LEU A 98 14.33 -15.84 -10.38
C LEU A 98 13.69 -15.41 -11.70
N TYR A 99 13.19 -14.17 -11.77
CA TYR A 99 12.66 -13.57 -13.00
C TYR A 99 13.76 -12.87 -13.81
N GLY A 100 15.02 -13.29 -13.57
CA GLY A 100 16.24 -12.73 -14.12
C GLY A 100 16.08 -12.11 -15.50
N PHE A 101 16.49 -10.86 -15.58
CA PHE A 101 17.11 -10.32 -16.79
C PHE A 101 18.58 -10.13 -16.49
#